data_AF-A0A5A8DC59-F1
#
_entry.id   AF-A0A5A8DC59-F1
#
_cell.length_a   1.000
_cell.length_b   1.000
_cell.length_c   1.000
_cell.angle_alpha   90.00
_cell.angle_beta   90.00
_cell.angle_gamma   90.00
#
_symmetry.space_group_name_H-M   'P 1'
#
loop_
_entity.id
_entity.type
_entity.pdbx_description
1 polymer ?
#
loop_
_entity_poly.entity_id
_entity_poly.type
_entity_poly.pdbx_seq_one_letter_code
_entity_poly.pdbx_strand_id
1 'polypeptide(L)'
;MELNGTVSVDGQSGRAYTSEYAPASGGGAGGSLLVVASRLSGTGALSADGGAGADGHGSDDSNGGSGGRIAIHAHETSRGVSFTGAVRARAGAADGSWDAQAAAGTV
;
A
#
# COMPACT_ATOMS: atom_id res chain seq x y z
N MET A 1 -5.19 22.24 3.62
CA MET A 1 -4.69 21.44 2.50
C MET A 1 -5.85 21.05 1.62
N GLU A 2 -5.72 21.32 0.32
CA GLU A 2 -6.60 20.76 -0.70
C GLU A 2 -5.81 19.65 -1.41
N LEU A 3 -6.36 18.43 -1.44
CA LEU A 3 -5.75 17.27 -2.11
C LEU A 3 -6.67 16.80 -3.24
N ASN A 4 -6.27 17.14 -4.46
CA ASN A 4 -6.95 16.73 -5.69
C ASN A 4 -6.00 15.86 -6.54
N GLY A 5 -5.60 14.71 -6.01
CA GLY A 5 -4.63 13.84 -6.65
C GLY A 5 -4.27 12.63 -5.79
N THR A 6 -3.24 11.91 -6.20
CA THR A 6 -2.75 10.71 -5.51
C THR A 6 -1.47 11.00 -4.74
N VAL A 7 -1.45 10.66 -3.45
CA VAL A 7 -0.22 10.50 -2.68
C VAL A 7 -0.07 9.02 -2.38
N SER A 8 1.02 8.43 -2.84
CA SER A 8 1.29 7.00 -2.69
C SER A 8 2.65 6.79 -2.04
N VAL A 9 2.67 5.88 -1.07
CA VAL A 9 3.86 5.25 -0.51
C VAL A 9 3.76 3.74 -0.70
N ASP A 10 3.17 3.31 -1.82
CA ASP A 10 2.94 1.90 -2.10
C ASP A 10 4.26 1.14 -2.25
N GLY A 11 4.26 -0.10 -1.76
CA GLY A 11 5.36 -1.02 -1.95
C GLY A 11 5.50 -1.40 -3.42
N GLN A 12 6.74 -1.58 -3.88
CA GLN A 12 6.99 -2.07 -5.23
C GLN A 12 6.64 -3.55 -5.34
N SER A 13 6.09 -3.96 -6.47
CA SER A 13 5.90 -5.39 -6.73
C SER A 13 7.24 -6.12 -6.74
N GLY A 14 7.18 -7.39 -6.35
CA GLY A 14 8.28 -8.32 -6.48
C GLY A 14 8.73 -8.43 -7.93
N ARG A 15 9.99 -8.78 -8.11
CA ARG A 15 10.54 -9.05 -9.44
C ARG A 15 10.54 -10.55 -9.66
N ALA A 16 9.88 -10.96 -10.74
CA ALA A 16 9.94 -12.33 -11.21
C ALA A 16 11.37 -12.67 -11.61
N TYR A 17 11.84 -13.83 -11.15
CA TYR A 17 13.04 -14.45 -11.65
C TYR A 17 12.80 -15.96 -11.69
N THR A 18 13.16 -16.56 -12.82
CA THR A 18 12.61 -17.84 -13.28
C THR A 18 13.66 -18.94 -13.35
N SER A 19 14.74 -18.84 -12.56
CA SER A 19 15.75 -19.90 -12.46
C SER A 19 16.10 -20.22 -11.00
N GLU A 20 16.63 -21.43 -10.78
CA GLU A 20 17.09 -21.90 -9.46
C GLU A 20 18.17 -20.99 -8.82
N TYR A 21 18.87 -20.17 -9.60
CA TYR A 21 19.92 -19.26 -9.11
C TYR A 21 19.45 -17.80 -8.95
N ALA A 22 18.22 -17.51 -9.34
CA ALA A 22 17.62 -16.20 -9.21
C ALA A 22 16.15 -16.40 -8.78
N PRO A 23 15.88 -16.47 -7.47
CA PRO A 23 14.52 -16.61 -6.97
C PRO A 23 13.73 -15.32 -7.17
N ALA A 24 12.41 -15.45 -7.33
CA ALA A 24 11.52 -14.30 -7.31
C ALA A 24 11.64 -13.55 -5.98
N SER A 25 11.55 -12.22 -6.04
CA SER A 25 11.51 -11.41 -4.82
C SER A 25 10.08 -11.25 -4.35
N GLY A 26 9.87 -11.16 -3.03
CA GLY A 26 8.59 -10.71 -2.47
C GLY A 26 8.25 -9.27 -2.85
N GLY A 27 6.99 -8.91 -2.68
CA GLY A 27 6.52 -7.54 -2.78
C GLY A 27 7.05 -6.67 -1.63
N GLY A 28 7.40 -5.42 -1.94
CA GLY A 28 7.79 -4.43 -0.95
C GLY A 28 6.61 -4.05 -0.04
N ALA A 29 6.90 -3.74 1.23
CA ALA A 29 5.88 -3.25 2.15
C ALA A 29 5.40 -1.83 1.77
N GLY A 30 4.12 -1.55 2.01
CA GLY A 30 3.57 -0.21 1.96
C GLY A 30 4.16 0.66 3.08
N GLY A 31 4.41 1.94 2.77
CA GLY A 31 5.01 2.91 3.68
C GLY A 31 4.05 3.44 4.74
N SER A 32 4.43 4.57 5.36
CA SER A 32 3.56 5.26 6.31
C SER A 32 3.31 6.70 5.87
N LEU A 33 2.05 7.14 5.97
CA LEU A 33 1.58 8.46 5.59
C LEU A 33 0.94 9.12 6.81
N LEU A 34 1.53 10.24 7.27
CA LEU A 34 0.95 11.08 8.30
C LEU A 34 0.52 12.40 7.66
N VAL A 35 -0.80 12.65 7.65
CA VAL A 35 -1.36 13.91 7.17
C VAL A 35 -1.73 14.74 8.38
N VAL A 36 -0.99 15.84 8.62
CA VAL A 36 -1.34 16.84 9.63
C VAL A 36 -1.75 18.12 8.93
N ALA A 37 -2.99 18.56 9.14
CA ALA A 37 -3.48 19.77 8.49
C ALA A 37 -4.52 20.48 9.35
N SER A 38 -4.55 21.82 9.32
CA SER A 38 -5.65 22.58 9.92
C SER A 38 -6.98 22.36 9.19
N ARG A 39 -6.95 22.02 7.89
CA ARG A 39 -8.13 21.67 7.09
C ARG A 39 -7.74 20.69 6.00
N LEU A 40 -8.58 19.69 5.72
CA LEU A 40 -8.38 18.73 4.63
C LEU A 40 -9.64 18.67 3.76
N SER A 41 -9.48 18.94 2.47
CA SER A 41 -10.57 18.98 1.48
C SER A 41 -10.08 18.48 0.11
N GLY A 42 -11.01 18.21 -0.81
CA GLY A 42 -10.69 17.83 -2.19
C GLY A 42 -11.10 16.39 -2.52
N THR A 43 -10.76 15.96 -3.72
CA THR A 43 -11.07 14.60 -4.23
C THR A 43 -9.81 13.91 -4.72
N GLY A 44 -9.38 12.84 -4.06
CA GLY A 44 -8.10 12.21 -4.37
C GLY A 44 -7.92 10.82 -3.74
N ALA A 45 -6.67 10.37 -3.69
CA ALA A 45 -6.31 9.09 -3.09
C ALA A 45 -5.06 9.22 -2.21
N LEU A 46 -5.11 8.56 -1.05
CA LEU A 46 -3.95 8.30 -0.18
C LEU A 46 -3.75 6.79 -0.14
N SER A 47 -2.56 6.33 -0.53
CA SER A 47 -2.27 4.90 -0.66
C SER A 47 -0.97 4.52 0.04
N ALA A 48 -1.05 3.42 0.79
CA ALA A 48 0.06 2.75 1.44
C ALA A 48 -0.12 1.23 1.29
N ASP A 49 -0.49 0.77 0.09
CA ASP A 49 -0.66 -0.64 -0.21
C ASP A 49 0.70 -1.33 -0.30
N GLY A 50 0.77 -2.61 0.09
CA GLY A 50 1.92 -3.46 -0.17
C GLY A 50 2.00 -3.84 -1.64
N GLY A 51 3.21 -4.04 -2.16
CA GLY A 51 3.45 -4.52 -3.51
C GLY A 51 3.07 -5.99 -3.66
N ALA A 52 2.67 -6.42 -4.86
CA ALA A 52 2.41 -7.83 -5.12
C ALA A 52 3.69 -8.68 -5.03
N GLY A 53 3.55 -9.96 -4.75
CA GLY A 53 4.61 -10.95 -4.97
C GLY A 53 4.88 -11.15 -6.47
N ALA A 54 5.63 -12.19 -6.79
CA ALA A 54 6.00 -12.51 -8.15
C ALA A 54 6.19 -14.02 -8.35
N ASP A 55 5.82 -14.47 -9.55
CA ASP A 55 6.06 -15.80 -10.09
C ASP A 55 7.56 -16.17 -10.08
N GLY A 56 7.85 -17.36 -9.56
CA GLY A 56 9.21 -17.88 -9.38
C GLY A 56 9.56 -19.05 -10.30
N HIS A 57 10.74 -19.65 -10.08
CA HIS A 57 11.09 -20.89 -10.76
C HIS A 57 10.39 -22.09 -10.11
N GLY A 58 9.65 -22.88 -10.88
CA GLY A 58 9.01 -24.09 -10.36
C GLY A 58 7.91 -23.75 -9.36
N SER A 59 8.19 -23.92 -8.07
CA SER A 59 7.27 -23.59 -6.97
C SER A 59 7.80 -22.46 -6.07
N ASP A 60 8.89 -21.79 -6.45
CA ASP A 60 9.59 -20.76 -5.66
C ASP A 60 8.98 -19.36 -5.84
N ASP A 61 7.66 -19.36 -5.85
CA ASP A 61 6.72 -18.25 -5.87
C ASP A 61 6.85 -17.36 -4.63
N SER A 62 6.45 -16.08 -4.73
CA SER A 62 6.69 -15.10 -3.67
C SER A 62 5.43 -14.40 -3.12
N ASN A 63 5.50 -14.00 -1.85
CA ASN A 63 4.42 -13.27 -1.19
C ASN A 63 4.41 -11.79 -1.57
N GLY A 64 3.24 -11.17 -1.45
CA GLY A 64 3.13 -9.71 -1.43
C GLY A 64 3.72 -9.10 -0.16
N GLY A 65 3.92 -7.78 -0.20
CA GLY A 65 4.33 -7.00 0.95
C GLY A 65 3.15 -6.64 1.86
N SER A 66 3.41 -6.37 3.14
CA SER A 66 2.37 -5.90 4.06
C SER A 66 1.83 -4.53 3.64
N GLY A 67 0.57 -4.27 3.97
CA GLY A 67 0.02 -2.92 3.92
C GLY A 67 0.70 -1.99 4.93
N GLY A 68 0.67 -0.71 4.62
CA GLY A 68 1.28 0.35 5.39
C GLY A 68 0.35 0.95 6.45
N ARG A 69 0.63 2.19 6.85
CA ARG A 69 -0.19 2.93 7.82
C ARG A 69 -0.51 4.32 7.30
N ILE A 70 -1.77 4.70 7.33
CA ILE A 70 -2.19 6.07 7.06
C ILE A 70 -2.80 6.63 8.35
N ALA A 71 -2.42 7.84 8.73
CA ALA A 71 -3.03 8.55 9.84
C ALA A 71 -3.35 9.97 9.39
N ILE A 72 -4.60 10.40 9.61
CA ILE A 72 -5.07 11.73 9.25
C ILE A 72 -5.42 12.49 10.53
N HIS A 73 -4.62 13.50 10.84
CA HIS A 73 -4.83 14.43 11.93
C HIS A 73 -5.23 15.80 11.37
N ALA A 74 -6.52 15.95 11.08
CA ALA A 74 -7.09 17.18 10.55
C ALA A 74 -7.81 17.97 11.65
N HIS A 75 -7.39 19.22 11.88
CA HIS A 75 -7.85 20.07 12.99
C HIS A 75 -8.73 21.23 12.51
N GLU A 76 -9.93 20.97 12.02
CA GLU A 76 -10.92 22.05 11.85
C GLU A 76 -12.19 21.73 12.63
N THR A 77 -12.52 22.62 13.57
CA THR A 77 -13.58 22.45 14.59
C THR A 77 -14.94 22.97 14.13
N SER A 78 -15.04 23.65 12.97
CA SER A 78 -16.29 24.35 12.56
C SER A 78 -16.81 24.02 11.15
N ARG A 79 -15.98 23.52 10.21
CA ARG A 79 -16.41 23.25 8.81
C ARG A 79 -16.14 21.82 8.32
N GLY A 80 -15.61 20.96 9.19
CA GLY A 80 -15.42 19.53 8.92
C GLY A 80 -14.31 19.19 7.93
N VAL A 81 -13.86 17.94 7.97
CA VAL A 81 -13.05 17.35 6.89
C VAL A 81 -13.97 17.15 5.70
N SER A 82 -13.63 17.76 4.56
CA SER A 82 -14.42 17.69 3.30
C SER A 82 -13.67 16.96 2.19
N PHE A 83 -12.69 16.14 2.57
CA PHE A 83 -12.00 15.26 1.64
C PHE A 83 -12.90 14.08 1.28
N THR A 84 -13.14 13.92 -0.02
CA THR A 84 -13.93 12.83 -0.59
C THR A 84 -13.03 12.03 -1.51
N GLY A 85 -12.42 10.97 -0.98
CA GLY A 85 -11.39 10.24 -1.68
C GLY A 85 -11.14 8.87 -1.07
N ALA A 86 -10.30 8.08 -1.74
CA ALA A 86 -9.92 6.77 -1.24
C ALA A 86 -8.74 6.88 -0.27
N VAL A 87 -8.83 6.18 0.85
CA VAL A 87 -7.69 5.99 1.76
C VAL A 87 -7.50 4.49 1.94
N ARG A 88 -6.34 3.95 1.53
CA ARG A 88 -6.11 2.51 1.44
C ARG A 88 -4.72 2.13 1.95
N ALA A 89 -4.69 1.06 2.74
CA ALA A 89 -3.48 0.42 3.20
C ALA A 89 -3.72 -1.10 3.23
N ARG A 90 -3.60 -1.75 2.09
CA ARG A 90 -3.90 -3.17 1.87
C ARG A 90 -2.61 -3.98 1.78
N ALA A 91 -2.69 -5.25 2.16
CA ALA A 91 -1.64 -6.21 1.83
C ALA A 91 -1.53 -6.39 0.31
N GLY A 92 -0.31 -6.61 -0.17
CA GLY A 92 -0.05 -7.01 -1.54
C GLY A 92 -0.49 -8.46 -1.78
N ALA A 93 -0.91 -8.75 -3.00
CA ALA A 93 -1.28 -10.11 -3.40
C ALA A 93 -0.07 -11.04 -3.38
N ALA A 94 -0.27 -12.29 -2.96
CA ALA A 94 0.70 -13.35 -3.21
C ALA A 94 0.62 -13.81 -4.67
N ASP A 95 1.75 -14.26 -5.20
CA ASP A 95 1.84 -15.02 -6.45
C ASP A 95 2.20 -16.44 -6.01
N GLY A 96 1.24 -17.36 -6.00
CA GLY A 96 1.39 -18.71 -5.43
C GLY A 96 0.08 -19.37 -5.03
N SER A 97 0.09 -20.70 -4.84
CA SER A 97 -1.12 -21.50 -4.53
C SER A 97 -1.43 -21.66 -3.03
N TRP A 98 -0.69 -20.95 -2.17
CA TRP A 98 -0.84 -20.94 -0.73
C TRP A 98 -1.51 -19.66 -0.25
N ASP A 99 -2.01 -19.66 1.00
CA ASP A 99 -2.71 -18.50 1.56
C ASP A 99 -1.79 -17.28 1.66
N ALA A 100 -2.30 -16.10 1.35
CA ALA A 100 -1.54 -14.85 1.45
C ALA A 100 -1.09 -14.60 2.91
N GLN A 101 0.21 -14.34 3.08
CA GLN A 101 0.83 -14.20 4.41
C GLN A 101 1.08 -12.73 4.79
N ALA A 102 0.87 -11.82 3.84
CA ALA A 102 1.11 -10.40 4.03
C ALA A 102 0.07 -9.77 4.98
N ALA A 103 0.54 -9.04 5.99
CA ALA A 103 -0.32 -8.35 6.93
C ALA A 103 -1.08 -7.19 6.27
N ALA A 104 -2.34 -7.01 6.65
CA ALA A 104 -3.12 -5.84 6.25
C ALA A 104 -2.54 -4.56 6.87
N GLY A 105 -2.75 -3.43 6.18
CA GLY A 105 -2.40 -2.11 6.71
C GLY A 105 -3.54 -1.48 7.50
N THR A 106 -3.29 -0.29 8.03
CA THR A 106 -4.26 0.47 8.84
C THR A 106 -4.44 1.88 8.31
N VAL A 107 -5.65 2.41 8.47
CA VAL A 107 -6.04 3.80 8.18
C VAL A 107 -6.70 4.41 9.40
#